data_AF-A0A0D8XYK7-F1
#
_entry.id   AF-A0A0D8XYK7-F1
#
_cell.length_a   1.000
_cell.length_b   1.000
_cell.length_c   1.000
_cell.angle_alpha   90.00
_cell.angle_beta   90.00
_cell.angle_gamma   90.00
#
_symmetry.space_group_name_H-M   'P 1'
#
loop_
_entity.id
_entity.type
_entity.pdbx_description
1 polymer ?
#
loop_
_entity_poly.entity_id
_entity_poly.type
_entity_poly.pdbx_seq_one_letter_code
_entity_poly.pdbx_strand_id
1 'polypeptide(L)'
;MILDEVNKSRQMMLKNSSTNANRNIREPLAAQCTDQRSLNLFTAVETQNYPTNFVPINSNFGNPLVAVFPRIAAEETERPISK
;
A
#
# COMPACT_ATOMS: atom_id res chain seq x y z
N MET A 1 17.44 29.14 -12.34
CA MET A 1 16.08 28.54 -12.31
C MET A 1 16.01 27.49 -11.20
N ILE A 2 16.15 27.92 -9.94
CA ILE A 2 16.09 26.99 -8.79
C ILE A 2 14.63 26.59 -8.52
N LEU A 3 13.68 27.50 -8.77
CA LEU A 3 12.25 27.25 -8.60
C LEU A 3 11.73 26.13 -9.51
N ASP A 4 12.24 26.00 -10.73
CA ASP A 4 11.82 24.95 -11.66
C ASP A 4 12.33 23.56 -11.25
N GLU A 5 13.55 23.47 -10.73
CA GLU A 5 14.11 22.23 -10.18
C GLU A 5 13.39 21.78 -8.92
N VAL A 6 13.08 22.72 -8.03
CA VAL A 6 12.28 22.45 -6.82
C VAL A 6 10.87 21.97 -7.18
N ASN A 7 10.23 22.63 -8.16
CA ASN A 7 8.92 22.21 -8.65
C ASN A 7 8.94 20.84 -9.32
N LYS A 8 9.98 20.53 -10.11
CA LYS A 8 10.16 19.22 -10.72
C LYS A 8 10.33 18.13 -9.67
N SER A 9 11.17 18.36 -8.65
CA SER A 9 11.35 17.43 -7.52
C SER A 9 10.04 17.19 -6.78
N ARG A 10 9.30 18.26 -6.46
CA ARG A 10 7.98 18.18 -5.82
C ARG A 10 6.98 17.36 -6.64
N GLN A 11 6.93 17.55 -7.96
CA GLN A 11 6.03 16.80 -8.84
C GLN A 11 6.39 15.31 -8.90
N MET A 12 7.67 14.96 -8.88
CA MET A 12 8.11 13.55 -8.86
C MET A 12 7.72 12.85 -7.56
N MET A 13 7.82 13.53 -6.41
CA MET A 13 7.37 12.99 -5.12
C MET A 13 5.86 12.74 -5.08
N LEU A 14 5.06 13.66 -5.63
CA LEU A 14 3.60 13.53 -5.70
C LEU A 14 3.16 12.42 -6.67
N LYS A 15 3.83 12.27 -7.81
CA LYS A 15 3.54 11.18 -8.77
C LYS A 15 3.72 9.78 -8.17
N ASN A 16 4.69 9.60 -7.29
CA ASN A 16 4.90 8.33 -6.57
C ASN A 16 3.83 8.06 -5.49
N SER A 17 3.12 9.09 -5.04
CA SER A 17 2.01 8.94 -4.09
C SER A 17 0.70 8.53 -4.78
N SER A 18 0.48 8.99 -6.03
CA SER A 18 -0.72 8.69 -6.82
C SER A 18 -0.77 7.30 -7.44
N THR A 19 0.34 6.57 -7.57
CA THR A 19 0.32 5.18 -8.08
C THR A 19 -0.39 4.20 -7.15
N ASN A 20 -0.66 4.60 -5.90
CA ASN A 20 -1.48 3.85 -4.96
C ASN A 20 -2.97 4.22 -5.02
N ALA A 21 -3.44 5.04 -5.98
CA ALA A 21 -4.83 5.53 -6.03
C ALA A 21 -5.84 4.55 -6.65
N ASN A 22 -5.39 3.43 -7.24
CA ASN A 22 -6.29 2.45 -7.85
C ASN A 22 -6.70 1.34 -6.86
N ARG A 23 -7.31 1.73 -5.73
CA ARG A 23 -7.60 0.83 -4.58
C ARG A 23 -8.98 0.17 -4.60
N ASN A 24 -9.84 0.51 -5.55
CA ASN A 24 -11.23 0.02 -5.56
C ASN A 24 -11.39 -1.39 -6.16
N ILE A 25 -10.31 -2.03 -6.61
CA ILE A 25 -10.29 -3.44 -7.00
C ILE A 25 -9.10 -4.09 -6.30
N ARG A 26 -9.03 -3.99 -4.97
CA ARG A 26 -7.97 -4.66 -4.20
C ARG A 26 -8.36 -6.13 -4.08
N GLU A 27 -7.76 -6.96 -4.93
CA GLU A 27 -7.82 -8.42 -4.76
C GLU A 27 -7.47 -8.80 -3.31
N PRO A 28 -8.09 -9.87 -2.76
CA PRO A 28 -7.82 -10.33 -1.40
C PRO A 28 -6.31 -10.40 -1.16
N LEU A 29 -5.83 -9.98 0.02
CA LEU A 29 -4.38 -9.95 0.30
C LEU A 29 -3.73 -11.33 0.09
N ALA A 30 -4.45 -12.41 0.41
CA ALA A 30 -4.00 -13.78 0.11
C ALA A 30 -3.69 -14.01 -1.39
N ALA A 31 -4.45 -13.41 -2.31
CA ALA A 31 -4.23 -13.51 -3.75
C ALA A 31 -2.96 -12.77 -4.22
N GLN A 32 -2.41 -11.89 -3.39
CA GLN A 32 -1.17 -11.15 -3.68
C GLN A 32 0.08 -11.96 -3.31
N CYS A 33 -0.07 -13.13 -2.68
CA CYS A 33 1.04 -14.04 -2.42
C CYS A 33 1.43 -14.76 -3.71
N THR A 34 2.64 -14.49 -4.23
CA THR A 34 3.12 -15.09 -5.48
C THR A 34 3.62 -16.54 -5.33
N ASP A 35 3.78 -17.03 -4.10
CA ASP A 35 4.28 -18.38 -3.80
C ASP A 35 3.59 -19.00 -2.58
N GLN A 36 3.60 -20.34 -2.52
CA GLN A 36 2.89 -21.12 -1.49
C GLN A 36 3.43 -20.86 -0.08
N ARG A 37 4.73 -20.60 0.08
CA ARG A 37 5.33 -20.33 1.39
C ARG A 37 4.80 -19.01 1.94
N SER A 38 4.75 -17.98 1.11
CA SER A 38 4.18 -16.67 1.44
C SER A 38 2.71 -16.77 1.85
N LEU A 39 1.93 -17.56 1.10
CA LEU A 39 0.52 -17.79 1.41
C LEU A 39 0.33 -18.51 2.76
N ASN A 40 1.10 -19.56 3.02
CA ASN A 40 1.02 -20.30 4.29
C ASN A 40 1.36 -19.40 5.50
N LEU A 41 2.40 -18.57 5.35
CA LEU A 41 2.77 -17.59 6.39
C LEU A 41 1.68 -16.54 6.59
N PHE A 42 1.08 -16.03 5.52
CA PHE A 42 0.00 -15.05 5.60
C PHE A 42 -1.20 -15.62 6.37
N THR A 43 -1.64 -16.84 6.02
CA THR A 43 -2.74 -17.53 6.71
C THR A 43 -2.42 -17.79 8.18
N ALA A 44 -1.19 -18.20 8.50
CA ALA A 44 -0.78 -18.41 9.89
C ALA A 44 -0.83 -17.11 10.72
N VAL A 45 -0.45 -15.98 10.12
CA VAL A 45 -0.49 -14.68 10.78
C VAL A 45 -1.92 -14.18 10.95
N GLU A 46 -2.79 -14.32 9.94
CA GLU A 46 -4.20 -13.95 10.06
C GLU A 46 -4.93 -14.78 11.13
N THR A 47 -4.71 -16.10 11.16
CA THR A 47 -5.38 -17.00 12.10
C THR A 47 -4.98 -16.79 13.55
N GLN A 48 -3.78 -16.25 13.80
CA GLN A 48 -3.27 -15.96 15.14
C GLN A 48 -3.77 -14.63 15.72
N ASN A 49 -4.57 -13.86 14.96
CA ASN A 49 -5.17 -12.59 15.39
C ASN A 49 -4.14 -11.62 15.98
N TYR A 50 -2.99 -11.48 15.32
CA TYR A 50 -1.97 -10.51 15.73
C TYR A 50 -2.52 -9.08 15.66
N PRO A 51 -2.16 -8.20 16.61
CA PRO A 51 -2.57 -6.79 16.57
C PRO A 51 -1.90 -6.02 15.42
N THR A 52 -0.82 -6.57 14.86
CA THR A 52 -0.06 -6.00 13.75
C THR A 52 -0.66 -6.44 12.42
N ASN A 53 -0.93 -5.49 11.53
CA ASN A 53 -1.35 -5.82 10.16
C ASN A 53 -0.13 -6.20 9.33
N PHE A 54 -0.22 -7.31 8.61
CA PHE A 54 0.82 -7.75 7.68
C PHE A 54 0.27 -7.75 6.25
N VAL A 55 1.11 -7.36 5.29
CA VAL A 55 0.78 -7.42 3.87
C VAL A 55 1.84 -8.22 3.12
N PRO A 56 1.44 -9.03 2.12
CA PRO A 56 2.39 -9.69 1.24
C PRO A 56 3.22 -8.71 0.41
N ILE A 57 4.48 -9.06 0.18
CA ILE A 57 5.41 -8.34 -0.67
C ILE A 57 6.24 -9.31 -1.52
N ASN A 58 6.66 -8.84 -2.69
CA ASN A 58 7.51 -9.61 -3.60
C ASN A 58 8.99 -9.48 -3.19
N SER A 59 9.34 -10.04 -2.03
CA SER A 59 10.70 -10.01 -1.50
C SER A 59 11.48 -11.28 -1.86
N ASN A 60 12.68 -11.09 -2.40
CA ASN A 60 13.62 -12.18 -2.69
C ASN A 60 14.51 -12.54 -1.49
N PHE A 61 14.41 -11.80 -0.37
CA PHE A 61 15.32 -11.92 0.78
C PHE A 61 14.70 -12.69 1.96
N GLY A 62 13.75 -13.59 1.70
CA GLY A 62 13.14 -14.43 2.73
C GLY A 62 12.10 -13.73 3.61
N ASN A 63 11.72 -12.49 3.30
CA ASN A 63 10.71 -11.72 4.04
C ASN A 63 9.47 -11.47 3.16
N PRO A 64 8.60 -12.46 2.96
CA PRO A 64 7.46 -12.33 2.04
C PRO A 64 6.31 -11.48 2.59
N LEU A 65 6.34 -11.15 3.89
CA LEU A 65 5.35 -10.32 4.55
C LEU A 65 6.04 -9.12 5.22
N VAL A 66 5.37 -7.98 5.24
CA VAL A 66 5.83 -6.79 5.98
C VAL A 66 4.74 -6.29 6.91
N ALA A 67 5.15 -5.92 8.13
CA ALA A 67 4.28 -5.25 9.08
C ALA A 67 3.98 -3.82 8.61
N VAL A 68 2.70 -3.44 8.62
CA VAL A 68 2.25 -2.11 8.24
C VAL A 68 1.33 -1.52 9.28
N PHE A 69 1.39 -0.21 9.44
CA PHE A 69 0.38 0.50 10.21
C PHE A 69 -0.99 0.40 9.52
N PRO A 70 -2.09 0.33 10.30
CA PRO A 70 -3.44 0.47 9.75
C PRO A 70 -3.49 1.75 8.91
N ARG A 71 -3.89 1.60 7.64
CA ARG A 71 -4.10 2.78 6.78
C ARG A 71 -5.44 3.36 7.15
N ILE A 72 -5.46 4.58 7.69
CA ILE A 72 -6.67 5.36 7.82
C ILE A 72 -7.18 5.58 6.39
N ALA A 73 -8.39 5.11 6.09
CA ALA A 73 -9.02 5.44 4.83
C ALA A 73 -9.16 6.96 4.80
N ALA A 74 -8.46 7.62 3.88
CA ALA A 74 -8.81 8.98 3.53
C ALA A 74 -10.17 8.85 2.84
N GLU A 75 -11.27 9.00 3.59
CA GLU A 75 -12.52 9.39 2.97
C GLU A 75 -12.19 10.65 2.17
N GLU A 76 -12.38 10.58 0.85
CA GLU A 76 -12.42 11.76 0.02
C GLU A 76 -13.45 12.69 0.66
N THR A 77 -12.98 13.72 1.35
CA THR A 77 -13.83 14.87 1.65
C THR A 77 -14.23 15.42 0.30
N GLU A 78 -15.41 15.01 -0.18
CA GLU A 78 -16.07 15.56 -1.35
C GLU A 78 -15.99 17.08 -1.20
N ARG A 79 -15.13 17.72 -2.01
CA ARG A 79 -15.10 19.17 -2.03
C ARG A 79 -16.46 19.60 -2.55
N PRO A 80 -17.23 20.44 -1.83
CA PRO A 80 -18.46 20.96 -2.39
C PRO A 80 -18.09 21.75 -3.65
N ILE A 81 -18.53 21.24 -4.79
CA ILE A 81 -18.48 21.96 -6.06
C ILE A 81 -19.36 23.18 -5.84
N SER A 82 -18.72 24.32 -5.57
CA SER A 82 -19.41 25.60 -5.51
C SER A 82 -19.88 25.92 -6.93
N LYS A 83 -21.19 26.09 -7.07
CA LYS A 83 -21.86 26.54 -8.30
C LYS A 83 -21.46 27.97 -8.65
#